data_AF-A0A0J9ECE9-F1
#
_entry.id   AF-A0A0J9ECE9-F1
#
_cell.length_a   1.000
_cell.length_b   1.000
_cell.length_c   1.000
_cell.angle_alpha   90.00
_cell.angle_beta   90.00
_cell.angle_gamma   90.00
#
_symmetry.space_group_name_H-M   'P 1'
#
loop_
_entity.id
_entity.type
_entity.pdbx_description
1 polymer ?
#
loop_
_entity_poly.entity_id
_entity_poly.type
_entity_poly.pdbx_seq_one_letter_code
_entity_poly.pdbx_strand_id
1 'polypeptide(L)'
;MMHPQSQFEMSNATAVAALGLARGTEVMTLDGIRRVETLHEGDRIVTRTGARTLRGVSRRAADSFCLDFDKPQVVFLAEGQVYSDSGLPFAA
;
A
#
# COMPACT_ATOMS: atom_id res chain seq x y z
N MET A 1 -11.27 -29.74 -24.34
CA MET A 1 -10.42 -28.58 -24.03
C MET A 1 -11.32 -27.40 -23.70
N MET A 2 -11.37 -26.99 -22.44
CA MET A 2 -12.07 -25.78 -22.00
C MET A 2 -11.35 -25.37 -20.71
N HIS A 3 -10.60 -24.28 -20.74
CA HIS A 3 -10.04 -23.67 -19.54
C HIS A 3 -11.14 -22.82 -18.90
N PRO A 4 -11.74 -23.21 -17.75
CA PRO A 4 -12.64 -22.33 -17.05
C PRO A 4 -11.85 -21.16 -16.44
N GLN A 5 -12.52 -20.02 -16.45
CA GLN A 5 -11.96 -18.69 -16.30
C GLN A 5 -11.28 -18.48 -14.94
N SER A 6 -10.17 -17.74 -14.99
CA SER A 6 -9.44 -17.23 -13.84
C SER A 6 -10.37 -16.43 -12.94
N GLN A 7 -10.83 -17.10 -11.89
CA GLN A 7 -11.54 -16.52 -10.76
C GLN A 7 -10.54 -15.59 -10.06
N PHE A 8 -10.48 -14.33 -10.48
CA PHE A 8 -9.94 -13.27 -9.63
C PHE A 8 -10.89 -13.19 -8.44
N GLU A 9 -10.64 -14.02 -7.44
CA GLU A 9 -11.22 -13.88 -6.12
C GLU A 9 -10.85 -12.48 -5.64
N MET A 10 -11.80 -11.55 -5.81
CA MET A 10 -11.90 -10.36 -4.98
C MET A 10 -11.97 -10.86 -3.55
N SER A 11 -10.81 -11.08 -2.93
CA SER A 11 -10.74 -11.39 -1.52
C SER A 11 -11.43 -10.23 -0.83
N ASN A 12 -12.57 -10.57 -0.23
CA ASN A 12 -13.43 -9.66 0.48
C ASN A 12 -12.69 -9.27 1.76
N ALA A 13 -11.67 -8.42 1.63
CA ALA A 13 -11.11 -7.62 2.71
C ALA A 13 -12.20 -6.61 3.09
N THR A 14 -13.22 -7.18 3.72
CA THR A 14 -14.39 -6.54 4.29
C THR A 14 -13.89 -5.37 5.11
N ALA A 15 -14.50 -4.21 4.93
CA ALA A 15 -14.15 -2.94 5.55
C ALA A 15 -14.03 -3.00 7.08
N VAL A 16 -12.92 -3.54 7.58
CA VAL A 16 -12.38 -3.25 8.90
C VAL A 16 -11.93 -1.79 8.79
N ALA A 17 -12.47 -0.93 9.66
CA ALA A 17 -12.11 0.48 9.75
C ALA A 17 -10.61 0.66 9.41
N ALA A 18 -10.31 1.36 8.31
CA ALA A 18 -8.98 1.33 7.71
C ALA A 18 -7.92 1.86 8.69
N LEU A 19 -7.07 0.96 9.17
CA LEU A 19 -6.05 1.21 10.19
C LEU A 19 -4.64 1.32 9.58
N GLY A 20 -4.52 1.46 8.26
CA GLY A 20 -3.27 1.37 7.52
C GLY A 20 -3.16 0.10 6.67
N LEU A 21 -1.97 -0.11 6.14
CA LEU A 21 -1.58 -1.24 5.29
C LEU A 21 -1.26 -2.47 6.14
N ALA A 22 -1.80 -3.63 5.76
CA ALA A 22 -1.52 -4.88 6.44
C ALA A 22 -0.06 -5.32 6.24
N ARG A 23 0.51 -6.03 7.21
CA ARG A 23 1.80 -6.68 7.03
C ARG A 23 1.83 -7.54 5.77
N GLY A 24 2.92 -7.47 5.01
CA GLY A 24 3.08 -8.16 3.74
C GLY A 24 2.50 -7.43 2.54
N THR A 25 1.76 -6.32 2.73
CA THR A 25 1.34 -5.47 1.61
C THR A 25 2.55 -5.04 0.79
N GLU A 26 2.48 -5.27 -0.52
CA GLU A 26 3.52 -4.96 -1.49
C GLU A 26 3.34 -3.53 -2.02
N VAL A 27 4.33 -2.68 -1.75
CA VAL A 27 4.37 -1.27 -2.10
C VAL A 27 5.36 -1.05 -3.24
N MET A 28 4.99 -0.25 -4.24
CA MET A 28 5.90 0.09 -5.34
C MET A 28 6.91 1.15 -4.89
N THR A 29 8.20 0.86 -5.06
CA THR A 29 9.31 1.78 -4.79
C THR A 29 10.18 1.93 -6.03
N LEU A 30 11.07 2.93 -6.06
CA LEU A 30 12.04 3.09 -7.15
C LEU A 30 13.07 1.95 -7.23
N ASP A 31 13.28 1.23 -6.14
CA ASP A 31 14.18 0.07 -6.08
C ASP A 31 13.45 -1.26 -6.35
N GLY A 32 12.17 -1.19 -6.75
CA GLY A 32 11.31 -2.34 -7.00
C GLY A 32 10.16 -2.47 -5.99
N ILE A 33 9.45 -3.60 -6.05
CA ILE A 33 8.34 -3.91 -5.15
C ILE A 33 8.91 -4.34 -3.80
N ARG A 34 8.46 -3.71 -2.71
CA ARG A 34 8.92 -3.99 -1.34
C ARG A 34 7.76 -4.15 -0.39
N ARG A 35 7.92 -4.99 0.63
CA ARG A 35 6.89 -5.19 1.66
C ARG A 35 6.84 -4.01 2.61
N VAL A 36 5.64 -3.63 3.03
CA VAL A 36 5.40 -2.46 3.89
C VAL A 36 6.21 -2.49 5.18
N GLU A 37 6.36 -3.66 5.84
CA GLU A 37 7.11 -3.77 7.09
C GLU A 37 8.62 -3.65 6.92
N THR A 38 9.12 -3.69 5.69
CA THR A 38 10.55 -3.54 5.37
C THR A 38 10.90 -2.12 4.96
N LEU A 39 9.91 -1.24 4.77
CA LEU A 39 10.16 0.13 4.37
C LEU A 39 10.74 0.94 5.53
N HIS A 40 11.58 1.91 5.19
CA HIS A 40 12.26 2.79 6.14
C HIS A 40 12.20 4.24 5.65
N GLU A 41 12.39 5.18 6.56
CA GLU A 41 12.61 6.59 6.21
C GLU A 41 13.74 6.72 5.17
N GLY A 42 13.53 7.56 4.16
CA GLY A 42 14.45 7.74 3.05
C GLY A 42 14.06 6.98 1.78
N ASP A 43 13.29 5.88 1.90
CA ASP A 43 12.84 5.09 0.76
C ASP A 43 12.03 5.93 -0.22
N ARG A 44 12.20 5.66 -1.53
CA ARG A 44 11.51 6.39 -2.59
C ARG A 44 10.28 5.62 -3.06
N ILE A 45 9.12 6.01 -2.57
CA ILE A 45 7.83 5.36 -2.84
C ILE A 45 7.19 5.96 -4.09
N VAL A 46 6.64 5.11 -4.96
CA VAL A 46 5.88 5.53 -6.15
C VAL A 46 4.49 5.99 -5.72
N THR A 47 4.14 7.23 -6.06
CA THR A 47 2.84 7.82 -5.74
C THR A 47 2.17 8.35 -7.01
N ARG A 48 0.87 8.68 -6.94
CA ARG A 48 0.14 9.30 -8.05
C ARG A 48 0.75 10.62 -8.55
N THR A 49 1.53 11.30 -7.71
CA THR A 49 2.20 12.57 -8.07
C THR A 49 3.69 12.40 -8.39
N GLY A 50 4.13 11.16 -8.65
CA GLY A 50 5.53 10.78 -8.86
C GLY A 50 6.19 10.25 -7.60
N ALA A 51 7.46 9.87 -7.68
CA ALA A 51 8.16 9.30 -6.52
C ALA A 51 8.34 10.33 -5.38
N ARG A 52 8.15 9.90 -4.12
CA ARG A 52 8.31 10.72 -2.92
C ARG A 52 9.18 9.99 -1.89
N THR A 53 9.96 10.77 -1.13
CA THR A 53 10.75 10.23 -0.02
C THR A 53 9.83 9.97 1.15
N LEU A 54 9.83 8.73 1.63
CA LEU A 54 9.13 8.34 2.84
C LEU A 54 9.79 9.03 4.05
N ARG A 55 8.98 9.66 4.89
CA ARG A 55 9.43 10.33 6.13
C ARG A 55 9.42 9.42 7.33
N GLY A 56 8.70 8.31 7.23
CA GLY A 56 8.62 7.33 8.31
C GLY A 56 7.59 6.24 8.00
N VAL A 57 7.64 5.20 8.82
CA VAL A 57 6.63 4.15 8.85
C VAL A 57 6.13 4.07 10.28
N SER A 58 4.85 4.40 10.47
CA SER A 58 4.20 4.32 11.78
C SER A 58 3.35 3.06 11.88
N ARG A 59 3.31 2.43 13.06
CA ARG A 59 2.43 1.29 13.33
C ARG A 59 1.19 1.76 14.08
N ARG A 60 0.00 1.49 13.55
CA ARG A 60 -1.28 1.77 14.23
C ARG A 60 -1.81 0.58 15.03
N ALA A 61 -1.45 -0.63 14.62
CA ALA A 61 -1.74 -1.88 15.32
C ALA A 61 -0.59 -2.86 15.06
N ALA A 62 -0.61 -4.04 15.69
CA ALA A 62 0.46 -5.04 15.61
C ALA A 62 0.93 -5.34 14.17
N ASP A 63 -0.02 -5.45 13.23
CA ASP A 63 0.21 -5.76 11.82
C ASP A 63 -0.33 -4.70 10.85
N SER A 64 -0.44 -3.44 11.30
CA SER A 64 -0.98 -2.34 10.50
C SER A 64 -0.05 -1.12 10.45
N PHE A 65 0.28 -0.69 9.24
CA PHE A 65 1.34 0.28 8.93
C PHE A 65 0.81 1.50 8.17
N CYS A 66 1.24 2.69 8.55
CA CYS A 66 1.00 3.93 7.82
C CYS A 66 2.31 4.45 7.22
N LEU A 67 2.20 5.04 6.03
CA LEU A 67 3.34 5.63 5.32
C LEU A 67 3.31 7.14 5.49
N ASP A 68 4.30 7.67 6.20
CA ASP A 68 4.33 9.08 6.56
C ASP A 68 5.06 9.88 5.47
N PHE A 69 4.40 10.95 5.01
CA PHE A 69 4.91 11.90 4.03
C PHE A 69 4.63 13.32 4.51
N ASP A 70 5.28 14.32 3.89
CA ASP A 70 5.04 15.74 4.20
C ASP A 70 3.56 16.14 4.02
N LYS A 71 2.84 15.44 3.14
CA LYS A 71 1.38 15.51 2.95
C LYS A 71 0.86 14.12 2.58
N PRO A 72 -0.37 13.74 2.95
CA PRO A 72 -0.97 12.47 2.53
C PRO A 72 -0.83 12.24 1.02
N GLN A 73 -0.40 11.03 0.64
CA GLN A 73 -0.18 10.65 -0.76
C GLN A 73 -1.12 9.50 -1.14
N VAL A 74 -1.40 9.39 -2.44
CA VAL A 74 -1.92 8.15 -3.02
C VAL A 74 -0.74 7.30 -3.46
N VAL A 75 -0.53 6.17 -2.80
CA VAL A 75 0.59 5.25 -2.99
C VAL A 75 0.15 4.10 -3.88
N PHE A 76 1.02 3.71 -4.81
CA PHE A 76 0.80 2.51 -5.63
C PHE A 76 1.26 1.25 -4.89
N LEU A 77 0.41 0.25 -4.91
CA LEU A 77 0.71 -1.10 -4.44
C LEU A 77 0.98 -1.99 -5.67
N ALA A 78 1.48 -3.20 -5.44
CA ALA A 78 1.49 -4.22 -6.51
C ALA A 78 0.06 -4.44 -7.04
N GLU A 79 -0.93 -4.38 -6.15
CA GLU A 79 -2.35 -4.51 -6.45
C GLU A 79 -3.09 -3.21 -6.06
N GLY A 80 -3.31 -2.33 -7.04
CA GLY A 80 -4.10 -1.11 -6.87
C GLY A 80 -3.37 0.07 -6.21
N GLN A 81 -4.14 0.95 -5.57
CA GLN A 81 -3.65 2.22 -5.03
C GLN A 81 -4.46 2.63 -3.80
N VAL A 82 -3.79 3.24 -2.81
CA VAL A 82 -4.36 3.57 -1.50
C VAL A 82 -3.88 4.93 -0.99
N TYR A 83 -4.61 5.52 -0.04
CA TYR A 83 -4.13 6.66 0.73
C TYR A 83 -3.09 6.24 1.78
N SER A 84 -2.00 6.97 1.89
CA SER A 84 -0.83 6.61 2.72
C SER A 84 -1.08 6.64 4.23
N ASP A 85 -1.99 7.50 4.68
CA ASP A 85 -2.29 7.78 6.08
C ASP A 85 -3.33 6.83 6.69
N SER A 86 -4.19 6.26 5.85
CA SER A 86 -5.35 5.45 6.23
C SER A 86 -5.31 4.04 5.65
N GLY A 87 -4.60 3.81 4.54
CA GLY A 87 -4.64 2.56 3.78
C GLY A 87 -5.95 2.37 3.00
N LEU A 88 -6.84 3.38 2.96
CA LEU A 88 -8.09 3.29 2.21
C LEU A 88 -7.82 3.21 0.70
N PRO A 89 -8.51 2.33 -0.04
CA PRO A 89 -8.43 2.29 -1.50
C PRO A 89 -8.75 3.64 -2.13
N PHE A 90 -7.93 4.05 -3.10
CA PHE A 90 -8.21 5.21 -3.93
C PHE A 90 -8.95 4.76 -5.20
N ALA A 91 -10.26 4.93 -5.21
CA ALA A 91 -11.08 4.76 -6.41
C ALA A 91 -10.87 5.97 -7.34
N ALA A 92 -10.34 5.71 -8.53
CA ALA A 92 -10.14 6.71 -9.59
C ALA A 92 -11.36 6.79 -10.51
#